data_AF-W4PXR1-F1
#
_entry.id   AF-W4PXR1-F1
#
_cell.length_a   1.000
_cell.length_b   1.000
_cell.length_c   1.000
_cell.angle_alpha   90.00
_cell.angle_beta   90.00
_cell.angle_gamma   90.00
#
_symmetry.space_group_name_H-M   'P 1'
#
loop_
_entity.id
_entity.type
_entity.pdbx_description
1 polymer ?
#
loop_
_entity_poly.entity_id
_entity_poly.type
_entity_poly.pdbx_seq_one_letter_code
_entity_poly.pdbx_strand_id
1 'polypeptide(L)'
;MQARYRGSVPQELKMRLLREERAGRLDIILDEVAEASYKDSQIYLTLNHGSTVADRVLLATGFHATPPGIHWLNETIEKEHLQCATCGYPIISEKSLEWGKNLYVIGALSELVVGPVARNISGARRGAERIVSQLI
;
A
#
# COMPACT_ATOMS: atom_id res chain seq x y z
N MET A 1 -16.41 7.02 -10.80
CA MET A 1 -15.24 6.63 -10.00
C MET A 1 -14.96 5.15 -10.31
N GLN A 2 -14.29 4.89 -11.44
CA GLN A 2 -14.00 3.53 -11.90
C GLN A 2 -12.86 3.00 -11.02
N ALA A 3 -13.12 1.92 -10.29
CA ALA A 3 -12.25 1.41 -9.25
C ALA A 3 -10.83 1.16 -9.78
N ARG A 4 -9.84 1.64 -9.03
CA ARG A 4 -8.41 1.33 -9.18
C ARG A 4 -8.26 -0.19 -9.42
N TYR A 5 -7.57 -0.62 -10.47
CA TYR A 5 -7.15 -2.02 -10.60
C TYR A 5 -6.26 -2.36 -9.39
N ARG A 6 -6.85 -2.95 -8.34
CA ARG A 6 -6.18 -3.27 -7.08
C ARG A 6 -5.35 -4.53 -7.30
N GLY A 7 -4.07 -4.32 -7.60
CA GLY A 7 -3.09 -5.39 -7.78
C GLY A 7 -3.14 -6.02 -9.16
N SER A 8 -1.98 -6.32 -9.71
CA SER A 8 -1.84 -7.15 -10.90
C SER A 8 -0.97 -8.36 -10.56
N VAL A 9 -1.30 -9.48 -11.17
CA VAL A 9 -0.49 -10.69 -11.12
C VAL A 9 0.23 -10.81 -12.46
N PRO A 10 1.57 -10.94 -12.50
CA PRO A 10 2.28 -11.19 -13.75
C PRO A 10 1.70 -12.40 -14.48
N GLN A 11 1.58 -12.30 -15.81
CA GLN A 11 0.94 -13.35 -16.62
C GLN A 11 1.56 -14.73 -16.38
N GLU A 12 2.89 -14.82 -16.27
CA GLU A 12 3.59 -16.07 -15.97
C GLU A 12 3.13 -16.68 -14.64
N LEU A 13 2.99 -15.87 -13.58
CA LEU A 13 2.53 -16.33 -12.28
C LEU A 13 1.06 -16.79 -12.34
N LYS A 14 0.19 -16.05 -13.04
CA LYS A 14 -1.19 -16.45 -13.27
C LYS A 14 -1.28 -17.82 -13.95
N MET A 15 -0.46 -18.06 -14.98
CA MET A 15 -0.44 -19.34 -15.69
C MET A 15 0.00 -20.50 -14.80
N ARG A 16 0.94 -20.25 -13.88
CA ARG A 16 1.37 -21.24 -12.88
C ARG A 16 0.25 -21.58 -11.90
N LEU A 17 -0.45 -20.58 -11.36
CA LEU A 17 -1.58 -20.79 -10.43
C LEU A 17 -2.69 -21.63 -11.08
N LEU A 18 -3.11 -21.29 -12.31
CA LEU A 18 -4.14 -22.02 -13.05
C LEU A 18 -3.72 -23.45 -13.44
N ARG A 19 -2.43 -23.73 -13.51
CA ARG A 19 -1.92 -25.10 -13.72
C ARG A 19 -2.08 -25.94 -12.46
N GLU A 20 -1.77 -25.36 -11.30
CA GLU A 20 -1.89 -26.05 -10.01
C GLU A 20 -3.35 -26.28 -9.63
N GLU A 21 -4.23 -25.33 -9.94
CA GLU A 21 -5.68 -25.46 -9.79
C GLU A 21 -6.24 -26.62 -10.63
N ARG A 22 -5.92 -26.65 -11.93
CA ARG A 22 -6.33 -27.76 -12.81
C ARG A 22 -5.77 -29.12 -12.39
N ALA A 23 -4.67 -29.13 -11.64
CA ALA A 23 -4.07 -30.36 -11.12
C ALA A 23 -4.61 -30.75 -9.73
N GLY A 24 -5.58 -30.01 -9.17
CA GLY A 24 -6.22 -30.30 -7.90
C GLY A 24 -5.33 -30.07 -6.67
N ARG A 25 -4.26 -29.27 -6.80
CA ARG A 25 -3.33 -28.98 -5.69
C ARG A 25 -3.52 -27.60 -5.06
N LEU A 26 -4.36 -26.76 -5.67
CA LEU A 26 -4.63 -25.40 -5.24
C LEU A 26 -6.10 -25.07 -5.48
N ASP A 27 -6.78 -24.59 -4.44
CA ASP A 27 -8.10 -24.00 -4.57
C ASP A 27 -7.98 -22.47 -4.65
N ILE A 28 -8.53 -21.86 -5.69
CA ILE A 28 -8.57 -20.40 -5.86
C ILE A 28 -9.98 -19.92 -5.53
N ILE A 29 -10.10 -19.20 -4.42
CA ILE A 29 -11.37 -18.61 -3.98
C ILE A 29 -11.32 -17.10 -4.25
N LEU A 30 -12.22 -16.63 -5.11
CA LEU A 30 -12.41 -15.20 -5.38
C LEU A 30 -13.59 -14.69 -4.56
N ASP A 31 -13.31 -14.21 -3.36
CA ASP A 31 -14.33 -13.67 -2.45
C ASP A 31 -13.73 -12.65 -1.47
N GLU A 32 -14.58 -11.97 -0.72
CA GLU A 32 -14.18 -11.08 0.37
C GLU A 32 -14.37 -11.78 1.72
N VAL A 33 -13.38 -11.63 2.60
CA VAL A 33 -13.43 -12.16 3.97
C VAL A 33 -14.21 -11.17 4.84
N ALA A 34 -15.37 -11.59 5.33
CA ALA A 34 -16.22 -10.79 6.21
C ALA A 34 -15.82 -10.95 7.69
N GLU A 35 -15.47 -12.17 8.10
CA GLU A 35 -15.10 -12.48 9.48
C GLU A 35 -14.08 -13.63 9.54
N ALA A 36 -13.27 -13.64 10.59
CA ALA A 36 -12.39 -14.75 10.92
C ALA A 36 -12.52 -15.10 12.40
N SER A 37 -12.63 -16.40 12.70
CA SER A 37 -12.63 -16.90 14.08
C SER A 37 -11.63 -18.04 14.24
N TYR A 38 -11.09 -18.20 15.45
CA TYR A 38 -10.14 -19.27 15.77
C TYR A 38 -10.74 -20.17 16.86
N LYS A 39 -10.92 -21.45 16.53
CA LYS A 39 -11.48 -22.46 17.42
C LYS A 39 -10.90 -23.83 17.08
N ASP A 40 -10.72 -24.69 18.09
CA ASP A 40 -10.29 -26.09 17.89
C ASP A 40 -9.01 -26.23 17.06
N SER A 41 -8.07 -25.29 17.23
CA SER A 41 -6.80 -25.19 16.48
C SER A 41 -6.93 -24.92 14.98
N GLN A 42 -8.09 -24.46 14.53
CA GLN A 42 -8.36 -24.10 13.14
C GLN A 42 -8.87 -22.66 13.03
N ILE A 43 -8.62 -22.04 11.87
CA ILE A 43 -9.10 -20.71 11.52
C ILE A 43 -10.29 -20.89 10.57
N TYR A 44 -11.45 -20.40 10.99
CA TYR A 44 -12.67 -20.37 10.19
C TYR A 44 -12.81 -18.99 9.57
N LEU A 45 -12.90 -18.93 8.25
CA LEU A 45 -13.10 -17.72 7.48
C LEU A 45 -14.52 -17.70 6.93
N THR A 46 -15.30 -16.69 7.34
CA THR A 46 -16.58 -16.38 6.74
C THR A 46 -16.33 -15.47 5.55
N LEU A 47 -16.77 -15.89 4.37
CA LEU A 47 -16.68 -15.15 3.13
C LEU A 47 -18.08 -14.61 2.77
N ASN A 48 -18.17 -13.65 1.86
CA ASN A 48 -19.49 -13.13 1.46
C ASN A 48 -20.38 -14.22 0.82
N HIS A 49 -19.78 -15.21 0.13
CA HIS A 49 -20.51 -16.25 -0.61
C HIS A 49 -20.20 -17.66 -0.10
N GLY A 50 -19.64 -17.81 1.10
CA GLY A 50 -19.33 -19.12 1.65
C GLY A 50 -18.49 -19.08 2.92
N SER A 51 -17.80 -20.18 3.19
CA SER A 51 -16.83 -20.25 4.27
C SER A 51 -15.72 -21.22 3.91
N THR A 52 -14.56 -21.04 4.53
CA THR A 52 -13.45 -21.98 4.40
C THR A 52 -12.72 -22.11 5.74
N VAL A 53 -11.96 -23.20 5.89
CA VAL A 53 -11.20 -23.51 7.09
C VAL A 53 -9.74 -23.69 6.73
N ALA A 54 -8.85 -23.14 7.53
CA ALA A 54 -7.41 -23.27 7.33
C ALA A 54 -6.69 -23.48 8.66
N ASP A 55 -5.60 -24.24 8.64
CA ASP A 55 -4.71 -24.35 9.80
C ASP A 55 -3.90 -23.06 10.00
N ARG A 56 -3.60 -22.33 8.92
CA ARG A 56 -2.80 -21.09 8.91
C ARG A 56 -3.32 -20.11 7.87
N VAL A 57 -3.22 -18.81 8.17
CA VAL A 57 -3.61 -17.71 7.26
C VAL A 57 -2.43 -16.73 7.14
N LEU A 58 -2.05 -16.42 5.90
CA LEU A 58 -1.06 -15.38 5.60
C LEU A 58 -1.79 -14.14 5.06
N LEU A 59 -1.63 -13.00 5.72
CA LEU A 59 -2.28 -11.75 5.34
C LEU A 59 -1.43 -10.99 4.30
N ALA A 60 -1.72 -11.22 3.03
CA ALA A 60 -1.10 -10.52 1.89
C ALA A 60 -1.97 -9.34 1.38
N THR A 61 -2.65 -8.62 2.28
CA THR A 61 -3.67 -7.61 1.97
C THR A 61 -3.13 -6.23 1.60
N GLY A 62 -1.80 -6.08 1.48
CA GLY A 62 -1.14 -4.82 1.14
C GLY A 62 -0.94 -3.89 2.34
N PHE A 63 -0.92 -2.58 2.08
CA PHE A 63 -0.64 -1.54 3.08
C PHE A 63 -1.85 -0.61 3.27
N HIS A 64 -1.99 -0.05 4.48
CA HIS A 64 -2.98 0.99 4.73
C HIS A 64 -2.75 2.23 3.85
N ALA A 65 -3.85 2.89 3.50
CA ALA A 65 -3.84 4.12 2.69
C ALA A 65 -3.44 5.37 3.49
N THR A 66 -3.18 5.25 4.79
CA THR A 66 -2.71 6.35 5.64
C THR A 66 -1.21 6.60 5.44
N PRO A 67 -0.72 7.81 5.74
CA PRO A 67 0.70 8.11 5.65
C PRO A 67 1.45 7.30 6.72
N PRO A 68 2.40 6.44 6.32
CA PRO A 68 3.11 5.60 7.28
C PRO A 68 4.06 6.46 8.11
N GLY A 69 4.16 6.14 9.41
CA GLY A 69 5.14 6.77 10.30
C GLY A 69 4.87 8.23 10.62
N ILE A 70 3.66 8.78 10.41
CA ILE A 70 3.40 10.19 10.74
C ILE A 70 3.49 10.47 12.24
N HIS A 71 3.20 9.48 13.09
CA HIS A 71 3.14 9.69 14.54
C HIS A 71 4.47 10.21 15.13
N TRP A 72 5.62 9.67 14.72
CA TRP A 72 6.91 10.14 15.26
C TRP A 72 7.26 11.54 14.73
N LEU A 73 6.67 11.96 13.61
CA LEU A 73 6.84 13.30 13.02
C LEU A 73 5.93 14.37 13.64
N ASN A 74 4.93 14.00 14.44
CA ASN A 74 3.93 14.94 14.98
C ASN A 74 4.57 16.16 15.65
N GLU A 75 5.56 15.95 16.52
CA GLU A 75 6.26 17.07 17.17
C GLU A 75 6.98 17.98 16.18
N THR A 76 7.60 17.41 15.14
CA THR A 76 8.28 18.18 14.10
C THR A 76 7.28 18.96 13.25
N ILE A 77 6.15 18.34 12.91
CA ILE A 77 5.07 18.98 12.16
C ILE A 77 4.55 20.21 12.91
N GLU A 78 4.33 20.07 14.21
CA GLU A 78 3.85 21.17 15.06
C GLU A 78 4.91 22.27 15.22
N LYS A 79 6.15 21.91 15.57
CA LYS A 79 7.25 22.87 15.82
C LYS A 79 7.65 23.65 14.58
N GLU A 80 7.69 22.99 13.42
CA GLU A 80 8.09 23.59 12.14
C GLU A 80 6.90 24.11 11.32
N HIS A 81 5.69 24.06 11.89
CA HIS A 81 4.44 24.48 11.24
C HIS A 81 4.22 23.86 9.84
N LEU A 82 4.56 22.57 9.70
CA LEU A 82 4.46 21.87 8.42
C LEU A 82 3.00 21.64 8.02
N GLN A 83 2.70 21.88 6.74
CA GLN A 83 1.33 21.76 6.25
C GLN A 83 0.97 20.30 5.93
N CYS A 84 -0.18 19.86 6.40
CA CYS A 84 -0.76 18.55 6.09
C CYS A 84 -2.18 18.71 5.55
N ALA A 85 -2.56 17.81 4.64
CA ALA A 85 -3.94 17.65 4.20
C ALA A 85 -4.78 17.06 5.34
N THR A 86 -6.11 17.15 5.22
CA THR A 86 -7.06 16.59 6.21
C THR A 86 -6.92 15.08 6.41
N CYS A 87 -6.37 14.37 5.43
CA CYS A 87 -6.04 12.94 5.51
C CYS A 87 -4.67 12.63 6.16
N GLY A 88 -3.97 13.65 6.67
CA GLY A 88 -2.69 13.52 7.38
C GLY A 88 -1.45 13.48 6.49
N TYR A 89 -1.60 13.55 5.17
CA TYR A 89 -0.45 13.57 4.25
C TYR A 89 0.19 14.96 4.16
N PRO A 90 1.52 15.05 3.99
CA PRO A 90 2.21 16.30 3.69
C PRO A 90 1.62 17.05 2.49
N ILE A 91 1.44 18.36 2.62
CA ILE A 91 1.24 19.28 1.49
C ILE A 91 2.62 19.76 1.08
N ILE A 92 3.07 19.35 -0.11
CA ILE A 92 4.45 19.56 -0.56
C ILE A 92 4.48 20.20 -1.94
N SER A 93 5.59 20.83 -2.27
CA SER A 93 5.85 21.39 -3.60
C SER A 93 5.77 20.32 -4.69
N GLU A 94 4.95 20.55 -5.71
CA GLU A 94 4.85 19.63 -6.86
C GLU A 94 6.16 19.50 -7.63
N LYS A 95 6.94 20.58 -7.65
CA LYS A 95 8.20 20.69 -8.41
C LYS A 95 9.37 20.04 -7.66
N SER A 96 9.51 20.31 -6.37
CA SER A 96 10.70 19.94 -5.58
C SER A 96 10.46 18.82 -4.55
N LEU A 97 9.20 18.49 -4.25
CA LEU A 97 8.81 17.62 -3.13
C LEU A 97 9.24 18.17 -1.74
N GLU A 98 9.49 19.47 -1.67
CA GLU A 98 9.79 20.17 -0.42
C GLU A 98 8.52 20.35 0.42
N TRP A 99 8.61 19.98 1.69
CA TRP A 99 7.53 20.06 2.68
C TRP A 99 7.71 21.26 3.63
N GLY A 100 8.95 21.53 4.00
CA GLY A 100 9.37 22.72 4.73
C GLY A 100 10.77 23.12 4.25
N LYS A 101 11.28 24.25 4.71
CA LYS A 101 12.57 24.79 4.23
C LYS A 101 13.69 23.74 4.34
N ASN A 102 14.26 23.34 3.21
CA ASN A 102 15.28 22.29 3.09
C ASN A 102 14.87 20.91 3.63
N LEU A 103 13.57 20.65 3.79
CA LEU A 103 12.99 19.39 4.22
C LEU A 103 12.18 18.79 3.07
N TYR A 104 12.68 17.71 2.48
CA TYR A 104 12.07 17.05 1.33
C TYR A 104 11.51 15.68 1.72
N VAL A 105 10.42 15.27 1.07
CA VAL A 105 9.81 13.96 1.30
C VAL A 105 9.76 13.12 0.03
N ILE A 106 10.03 11.84 0.17
CA ILE A 106 9.88 10.81 -0.87
C ILE A 106 9.12 9.62 -0.29
N GLY A 107 8.85 8.61 -1.12
CA GLY A 107 8.13 7.43 -0.65
C GLY A 107 6.65 7.73 -0.44
N ALA A 108 6.02 6.98 0.46
CA ALA A 108 4.60 7.10 0.76
C ALA A 108 4.17 8.54 1.11
N LEU A 109 4.99 9.31 1.84
CA LEU A 109 4.66 10.69 2.22
C LEU A 109 4.56 11.66 1.02
N SER A 110 5.13 11.29 -0.13
CA SER A 110 5.06 12.07 -1.37
C SER A 110 3.92 11.64 -2.31
N GLU A 111 3.08 10.67 -1.90
CA GLU A 111 2.09 10.00 -2.78
C GLU A 111 1.08 10.97 -3.39
N LEU A 112 0.67 12.03 -2.69
CA LEU A 112 -0.26 13.03 -3.24
C LEU A 112 0.28 13.73 -4.50
N VAL A 113 1.61 13.82 -4.64
CA VAL A 113 2.30 14.49 -5.76
C VAL A 113 2.93 13.51 -6.74
N VAL A 114 3.56 12.45 -6.25
CA VAL A 114 4.25 11.44 -7.08
C VAL A 114 3.28 10.38 -7.62
N GLY A 115 2.12 10.23 -6.97
CA GLY A 115 1.09 9.25 -7.30
C GLY A 115 1.38 7.87 -6.72
N PRO A 116 0.58 6.84 -7.10
CA PRO A 116 0.60 5.51 -6.49
C PRO A 116 1.95 4.79 -6.55
N VAL A 117 2.81 5.16 -7.49
CA VAL A 117 4.16 4.59 -7.62
C VAL A 117 5.11 5.07 -6.53
N ALA A 118 4.78 6.12 -5.77
CA ALA A 118 5.65 6.70 -4.75
C ALA A 118 6.17 5.67 -3.74
N ARG A 119 5.40 4.60 -3.48
CA ARG A 119 5.74 3.53 -2.53
C ARG A 119 6.70 2.48 -3.08
N ASN A 120 7.08 2.54 -4.35
CA ASN A 120 7.97 1.56 -4.97
C ASN A 120 9.29 2.18 -5.45
N ILE A 121 10.21 1.33 -5.90
CA ILE A 121 11.56 1.72 -6.33
C ILE A 121 11.52 2.76 -7.47
N SER A 122 10.58 2.62 -8.41
CA SER A 122 10.42 3.58 -9.51
C SER A 122 9.98 4.95 -9.00
N GLY A 123 9.03 5.00 -8.06
CA GLY A 123 8.63 6.26 -7.40
C GLY A 123 9.75 6.89 -6.58
N ALA A 124 10.54 6.09 -5.86
CA ALA A 124 11.69 6.59 -5.11
C ALA A 124 12.72 7.25 -6.04
N ARG A 125 13.04 6.62 -7.18
CA ARG A 125 13.95 7.20 -8.19
C ARG A 125 13.42 8.50 -8.76
N ARG A 126 12.15 8.53 -9.19
CA ARG A 126 11.51 9.75 -9.69
C ARG A 126 11.48 10.87 -8.65
N GLY A 127 11.24 10.54 -7.39
CA GLY A 127 11.26 11.51 -6.30
C GLY A 127 12.65 12.10 -6.09
N ALA A 128 13.68 11.25 -6.05
CA ALA A 128 15.06 11.68 -5.92
C ALA A 128 15.51 12.58 -7.08
N GLU A 129 15.18 12.21 -8.32
CA GLU A 129 15.46 13.03 -9.52
C GLU A 129 14.83 14.42 -9.42
N ARG A 130 13.58 14.53 -8.93
CA ARG A 130 12.92 15.83 -8.71
C ARG A 130 13.63 16.69 -7.68
N ILE A 131 13.98 16.11 -6.53
CA ILE A 131 14.68 16.84 -5.46
C ILE A 131 16.02 17.36 -5.98
N VAL A 132 16.84 16.50 -6.59
CA VAL A 132 18.17 16.88 -7.09
C VAL A 132 18.09 17.95 -8.17
N SER A 133 17.07 17.90 -9.05
CA SER A 133 16.89 18.90 -10.11
C SER A 133 16.59 20.33 -9.61
N GLN A 134 16.29 20.49 -8.32
CA GLN A 134 16.01 21.78 -7.70
C GLN A 134 17.14 22.27 -6.80
N LEU A 135 18.16 21.43 -6.57
CA LEU A 135 19.34 21.74 -5.74
C LEU A 135 20.57 22.11 -6.56
N ILE A 136 20.51 21.92 -7.89
CA ILE A 136 21.55 22.23 -8.88
C ILE A 136 21.03 23.38 -9.75
#